data_AF-A0A9P1D1S1-F1
#
_entry.id   AF-A0A9P1D1S1-F1
#
_cell.length_a   1.000
_cell.length_b   1.000
_cell.length_c   1.000
_cell.angle_alpha   90.00
_cell.angle_beta   90.00
_cell.angle_gamma   90.00
#
_symmetry.space_group_name_H-M   'P 1'
#
loop_
_entity.id
_entity.type
_entity.pdbx_description
1 polymer ?
#
loop_
_entity_poly.entity_id
_entity_poly.type
_entity_poly.pdbx_seq_one_letter_code
_entity_poly.pdbx_strand_id
1 'polypeptide(L)'
;KTQFSMYTNEFAHYLGGLDRKDAILFGVETHVCVQQTALDLMDRGIQVHVLADGVSSQRPLDREIALDRLRQAGCYVTTMESVLFELLRSKDAPEFKAISGIVKAYGENLKNLKPSVGEVTVGVEFGSRTVDVNGSRIKLQCWDTAGQDRFRSIIRSYYRGAAGMGDNDAVSLERLRESPPAGAMPTFQGGSQEEALVGVAQRCTLDEPVSETIMRDLRSVAQKLMYVMMPVNVADRGRRLRDWDLWGPLLLCLALGLILSWQAADSTQASYAFADIFVTVWVGSGVVTLNAVLLRGKVSFFQTVCVLGYCIFPLVLSAFCSMLLHIDWLKLLFVLAGLGWSAKASLGFVTELVPEDKKLLGIYPVWLFYCAIAWMILLA
;
A
#
# COMPACT_ATOMS: atom_id res chain seq x y z
N LYS A 1 -29.35 0.24 2.16
CA LYS A 1 -29.81 -0.67 1.08
C LYS A 1 -29.08 -2.00 1.18
N THR A 2 -29.73 -3.12 0.83
CA THR A 2 -29.12 -4.46 0.78
C THR A 2 -28.83 -4.93 -0.66
N GLN A 3 -29.44 -4.28 -1.66
CA GLN A 3 -29.20 -4.55 -3.08
C GLN A 3 -27.86 -3.94 -3.54
N PHE A 4 -27.16 -4.67 -4.42
CA PHE A 4 -25.92 -4.20 -5.04
C PHE A 4 -26.15 -2.96 -5.91
N SER A 5 -27.17 -2.98 -6.76
CA SER A 5 -27.64 -1.80 -7.48
C SER A 5 -28.09 -0.69 -6.53
N MET A 6 -27.78 0.57 -6.85
CA MET A 6 -28.32 1.73 -6.14
C MET A 6 -29.77 2.05 -6.54
N TYR A 7 -30.26 1.44 -7.62
CA TYR A 7 -31.61 1.67 -8.14
C TYR A 7 -32.68 0.96 -7.28
N THR A 8 -32.83 1.44 -6.06
CA THR A 8 -33.87 0.99 -5.12
C THR A 8 -35.18 1.74 -5.37
N ASN A 9 -36.30 1.24 -4.83
CA ASN A 9 -37.61 1.92 -4.95
C ASN A 9 -37.59 3.36 -4.40
N GLU A 10 -36.87 3.58 -3.29
CA GLU A 10 -36.71 4.91 -2.70
C GLU A 10 -35.93 5.84 -3.64
N PHE A 11 -34.85 5.35 -4.24
CA PHE A 11 -34.07 6.11 -5.23
C PHE A 11 -34.87 6.36 -6.52
N ALA A 12 -35.66 5.39 -6.98
CA ALA A 12 -36.50 5.54 -8.15
C ALA A 12 -37.54 6.67 -7.96
N HIS A 13 -38.18 6.72 -6.78
CA HIS A 13 -39.11 7.80 -6.46
C HIS A 13 -38.42 9.17 -6.41
N TYR A 14 -37.22 9.23 -5.81
CA TYR A 14 -36.42 10.46 -5.79
C TYR A 14 -36.02 10.91 -7.21
N LEU A 15 -35.56 9.97 -8.05
CA LEU A 15 -35.11 10.24 -9.40
C LEU A 15 -36.26 10.68 -10.32
N GLY A 16 -37.45 10.09 -10.17
CA GLY A 16 -38.66 10.48 -10.88
C GLY A 16 -39.07 11.94 -10.62
N GLY A 17 -38.68 12.51 -9.47
CA GLY A 17 -38.92 13.92 -9.16
C GLY A 17 -37.93 14.92 -9.78
N LEU A 18 -36.84 14.45 -10.38
CA LEU A 18 -35.74 15.31 -10.85
C LEU A 18 -35.72 15.58 -12.38
N ASP A 19 -36.55 14.88 -13.15
CA ASP A 19 -36.61 14.93 -14.63
C ASP A 19 -35.22 15.00 -15.30
N ARG A 20 -34.34 14.04 -14.96
CA ARG A 20 -32.97 13.95 -15.49
C ARG A 20 -32.83 12.79 -16.46
N LYS A 21 -32.19 13.06 -17.60
CA LYS A 21 -31.93 12.08 -18.67
C LYS A 21 -30.50 11.55 -18.67
N ASP A 22 -29.61 12.19 -17.92
CA ASP A 22 -28.19 11.86 -17.86
C ASP A 22 -27.78 11.61 -16.40
N ALA A 23 -26.95 10.61 -16.18
CA ALA A 23 -26.40 10.25 -14.88
C ALA A 23 -24.88 10.11 -14.96
N ILE A 24 -24.15 10.80 -14.09
CA ILE A 24 -22.71 10.62 -13.91
C ILE A 24 -22.51 9.67 -12.74
N LEU A 25 -21.88 8.52 -13.00
CA LEU A 25 -21.70 7.45 -12.02
C LEU A 25 -20.22 7.23 -11.69
N PHE A 26 -19.94 7.12 -10.39
CA PHE A 26 -18.61 6.85 -9.83
C PHE A 26 -18.77 6.09 -8.50
N GLY A 27 -17.72 5.43 -8.03
CA GLY A 27 -17.72 4.66 -6.78
C GLY A 27 -17.14 3.25 -6.91
N VAL A 28 -17.48 2.40 -5.93
CA VAL A 28 -16.95 1.04 -5.79
C VAL A 28 -18.07 0.05 -5.40
N GLU A 29 -17.98 -1.24 -5.74
CA GLU A 29 -17.01 -1.84 -6.66
C GLU A 29 -17.48 -1.74 -8.12
N THR A 30 -16.54 -1.51 -9.05
CA THR A 30 -16.85 -1.30 -10.49
C THR A 30 -17.67 -2.46 -11.06
N HIS A 31 -17.22 -3.69 -10.82
CA HIS A 31 -17.81 -4.90 -11.41
C HIS A 31 -19.09 -5.39 -10.70
N VAL A 32 -19.44 -4.82 -9.54
CA VAL A 32 -20.61 -5.22 -8.74
C VAL A 32 -21.63 -4.10 -8.70
N CYS A 33 -21.46 -3.14 -7.78
CA CYS A 33 -22.46 -2.11 -7.48
C CYS A 33 -22.56 -1.09 -8.61
N VAL A 34 -21.43 -0.62 -9.16
CA VAL A 34 -21.42 0.38 -10.23
C VAL A 34 -22.01 -0.22 -11.51
N GLN A 35 -21.54 -1.40 -11.92
CA GLN A 35 -22.02 -2.06 -13.12
C GLN A 35 -23.53 -2.36 -13.07
N GLN A 36 -24.01 -2.95 -11.97
CA GLN A 36 -25.45 -3.24 -11.83
C GLN A 36 -26.30 -1.96 -11.81
N THR A 37 -25.83 -0.90 -11.13
CA THR A 37 -26.52 0.40 -11.11
C THR A 37 -26.59 1.03 -12.50
N ALA A 38 -25.49 0.99 -13.25
CA ALA A 38 -25.43 1.56 -14.59
C ALA A 38 -26.39 0.84 -15.56
N LEU A 39 -26.41 -0.49 -15.53
CA LEU A 39 -27.33 -1.29 -16.33
C LEU A 39 -28.80 -0.98 -15.98
N ASP A 40 -29.13 -0.92 -14.68
CA ASP A 40 -30.49 -0.56 -14.22
C ASP A 40 -30.94 0.83 -14.69
N LEU A 41 -30.03 1.81 -14.67
CA LEU A 41 -30.34 3.17 -15.14
C LEU A 41 -30.57 3.19 -16.66
N MET A 42 -29.75 2.45 -17.42
CA MET A 42 -29.89 2.35 -18.88
C MET A 42 -31.17 1.64 -19.31
N ASP A 43 -31.58 0.58 -18.60
CA ASP A 43 -32.84 -0.12 -18.87
C ASP A 43 -34.07 0.81 -18.75
N ARG A 44 -33.90 1.96 -18.09
CA ARG A 44 -34.92 2.98 -17.87
C ARG A 44 -34.73 4.22 -18.75
N GLY A 45 -33.87 4.12 -19.75
CA GLY A 45 -33.63 5.17 -20.75
C GLY A 45 -32.77 6.34 -20.26
N ILE A 46 -32.03 6.17 -19.16
CA ILE A 46 -31.11 7.20 -18.66
C ILE A 46 -29.74 6.95 -19.27
N GLN A 47 -29.14 7.99 -19.85
CA GLN A 47 -27.78 7.94 -20.37
C GLN A 47 -26.78 7.98 -19.21
N VAL A 48 -25.91 6.97 -19.15
CA VAL A 48 -24.97 6.81 -18.03
C VAL A 48 -23.55 7.12 -18.48
N HIS A 49 -22.92 8.07 -17.80
CA HIS A 49 -21.51 8.42 -17.93
C HIS A 49 -20.74 7.87 -16.74
N VAL A 50 -19.91 6.86 -16.94
CA VAL A 50 -19.10 6.25 -15.89
C VAL A 50 -17.71 6.88 -15.87
N LEU A 51 -17.31 7.43 -14.73
CA LEU A 51 -15.98 8.04 -14.56
C LEU A 51 -14.94 6.95 -14.32
N ALA A 52 -14.14 6.61 -15.32
CA ALA A 52 -13.10 5.57 -15.23
C ALA A 52 -12.09 5.86 -14.12
N ASP A 53 -11.78 7.12 -13.89
CA ASP A 53 -10.91 7.62 -12.82
C ASP A 53 -11.64 7.83 -11.48
N GLY A 54 -12.97 7.69 -11.46
CA GLY A 54 -13.81 7.71 -10.27
C GLY A 54 -14.31 6.33 -9.82
N VAL A 55 -13.91 5.24 -10.50
CA VAL A 55 -14.33 3.88 -10.15
C VAL A 55 -13.17 2.94 -9.87
N SER A 56 -13.37 2.03 -8.92
CA SER A 56 -12.37 1.04 -8.53
C SER A 56 -12.97 -0.33 -8.17
N SER A 57 -12.16 -1.37 -8.27
CA SER A 57 -12.45 -2.74 -7.80
C SER A 57 -11.21 -3.28 -7.08
N GLN A 58 -11.38 -4.30 -6.23
CA GLN A 58 -10.25 -4.92 -5.52
C GLN A 58 -9.19 -5.49 -6.48
N ARG A 59 -9.61 -6.05 -7.62
CA ARG A 59 -8.72 -6.57 -8.66
C ARG A 59 -8.81 -5.66 -9.90
N PRO A 60 -7.66 -5.23 -10.47
CA PRO A 60 -7.65 -4.40 -11.68
C PRO A 60 -8.38 -5.04 -12.87
N LEU A 61 -8.22 -6.35 -13.05
CA LEU A 61 -8.91 -7.11 -14.11
C LEU A 61 -10.44 -6.98 -14.01
N ASP A 62 -11.00 -7.11 -12.80
CA ASP A 62 -12.45 -7.01 -12.61
C ASP A 62 -12.94 -5.61 -12.98
N ARG A 63 -12.17 -4.57 -12.64
CA ARG A 63 -12.46 -3.18 -13.04
C ARG A 63 -12.42 -3.02 -14.57
N GLU A 64 -11.38 -3.51 -15.23
CA GLU A 64 -11.20 -3.36 -16.68
C GLU A 64 -12.31 -4.08 -17.47
N ILE A 65 -12.58 -5.34 -17.13
CA ILE A 65 -13.64 -6.13 -17.77
C ILE A 65 -15.02 -5.49 -17.53
N ALA A 66 -15.27 -4.95 -16.34
CA ALA A 66 -16.52 -4.24 -16.06
C ALA A 66 -16.67 -2.96 -16.88
N LEU A 67 -15.60 -2.17 -17.02
CA LEU A 67 -15.62 -0.97 -17.85
C LEU A 67 -15.85 -1.32 -19.33
N ASP A 68 -15.21 -2.37 -19.85
CA ASP A 68 -15.43 -2.83 -21.22
C ASP A 68 -16.85 -3.33 -21.45
N ARG A 69 -17.40 -4.10 -20.50
CA ARG A 69 -18.81 -4.51 -20.54
C ARG A 69 -19.75 -3.31 -20.53
N LEU A 70 -19.48 -2.29 -19.71
CA LEU A 70 -20.30 -1.08 -19.65
C LEU A 70 -20.26 -0.31 -20.96
N ARG A 71 -19.08 -0.18 -21.61
CA ARG A 71 -18.97 0.39 -22.95
C ARG A 71 -19.83 -0.36 -23.96
N GLN A 72 -19.74 -1.70 -23.96
CA GLN A 72 -20.52 -2.56 -24.87
C GLN A 72 -22.03 -2.46 -24.62
N ALA A 73 -22.44 -2.24 -23.36
CA ALA A 73 -23.84 -2.04 -22.99
C ALA A 73 -24.38 -0.64 -23.34
N GLY A 74 -23.54 0.29 -23.82
CA GLY A 74 -23.94 1.63 -24.23
C GLY A 74 -23.66 2.74 -23.20
N CYS A 75 -22.94 2.45 -22.10
CA CYS A 75 -22.46 3.50 -21.21
C CYS A 75 -21.33 4.32 -21.84
N TYR A 76 -21.32 5.62 -21.59
CA TYR A 76 -20.17 6.47 -21.88
C TYR A 76 -19.12 6.30 -20.78
N VAL A 77 -18.02 5.60 -21.06
CA VAL A 77 -16.89 5.56 -20.13
C VAL A 77 -15.96 6.73 -20.42
N THR A 78 -15.87 7.65 -19.45
CA THR A 78 -15.20 8.95 -19.58
C THR A 78 -14.34 9.23 -18.32
N THR A 79 -13.81 10.45 -18.16
CA THR A 79 -13.04 10.88 -16.99
C THR A 79 -13.66 12.11 -16.33
N MET A 80 -13.34 12.35 -15.06
CA MET A 80 -13.87 13.51 -14.34
C MET A 80 -13.53 14.84 -15.04
N GLU A 81 -12.30 14.98 -15.56
CA GLU A 81 -11.88 16.17 -16.28
C GLU A 81 -12.70 16.38 -17.56
N SER A 82 -12.90 15.32 -18.35
CA SER A 82 -13.68 15.39 -19.58
C SER A 82 -15.13 15.79 -19.30
N VAL A 83 -15.78 15.19 -18.31
CA VAL A 83 -17.19 15.50 -17.98
C VAL A 83 -17.35 16.93 -17.49
N LEU A 84 -16.44 17.42 -16.65
CA LEU A 84 -16.51 18.80 -16.15
C LEU A 84 -16.40 19.83 -17.29
N PHE A 85 -15.50 19.63 -18.24
CA PHE A 85 -15.37 20.53 -19.38
C PHE A 85 -16.49 20.36 -20.42
N GLU A 86 -17.03 19.15 -20.58
CA GLU A 86 -18.20 18.90 -21.41
C GLU A 86 -19.45 19.62 -20.88
N LEU A 87 -19.66 19.60 -19.55
CA LEU A 87 -20.73 20.35 -18.89
C LEU A 87 -20.53 21.86 -19.01
N LEU A 88 -19.28 22.34 -18.95
CA LEU A 88 -18.97 23.76 -18.99
C LEU A 88 -19.16 24.39 -20.38
N ARG A 89 -18.95 23.60 -21.46
CA ARG A 89 -19.09 23.97 -22.89
C ARG A 89 -18.16 25.09 -23.41
N SER A 90 -17.84 26.11 -22.62
CA SER A 90 -16.97 27.24 -23.01
C SER A 90 -16.07 27.71 -21.86
N LYS A 91 -14.87 28.16 -22.22
CA LYS A 91 -13.94 28.82 -21.27
C LYS A 91 -14.45 30.18 -20.77
N ASP A 92 -15.40 30.78 -21.47
CA ASP A 92 -15.96 32.09 -21.14
C ASP A 92 -17.09 31.98 -20.10
N ALA A 93 -17.45 30.77 -19.69
CA ALA A 93 -18.43 30.53 -18.64
C ALA A 93 -17.95 31.09 -17.28
N PRO A 94 -18.85 31.68 -16.48
CA PRO A 94 -18.48 32.28 -15.19
C PRO A 94 -17.86 31.26 -14.21
N GLU A 95 -18.19 29.98 -14.35
CA GLU A 95 -17.68 28.88 -13.52
C GLU A 95 -16.30 28.37 -13.97
N PHE A 96 -15.77 28.77 -15.13
CA PHE A 96 -14.54 28.21 -15.71
C PHE A 96 -13.36 28.26 -14.74
N LYS A 97 -13.18 29.39 -14.05
CA LYS A 97 -12.07 29.56 -13.11
C LYS A 97 -12.18 28.60 -11.92
N ALA A 98 -13.39 28.33 -11.45
CA ALA A 98 -13.64 27.39 -10.36
C ALA A 98 -13.37 25.94 -10.83
N ILE A 99 -13.92 25.54 -11.97
CA ILE A 99 -13.73 24.20 -12.55
C ILE A 99 -12.27 23.93 -12.90
N SER A 100 -11.59 24.88 -13.56
CA SER A 100 -10.16 24.78 -13.86
C SER A 100 -9.32 24.65 -12.59
N GLY A 101 -9.70 25.33 -11.51
CA GLY A 101 -9.07 25.17 -10.19
C GLY A 101 -9.19 23.74 -9.65
N ILE A 102 -10.37 23.13 -9.74
CA ILE A 102 -10.63 21.74 -9.32
C ILE A 102 -9.78 20.76 -10.14
N VAL A 103 -9.77 20.89 -11.47
CA VAL A 103 -8.99 20.02 -12.37
C VAL A 103 -7.50 20.13 -12.07
N LYS A 104 -6.97 21.36 -11.88
CA LYS A 104 -5.56 21.55 -11.52
C LYS A 104 -5.21 20.92 -10.17
N ALA A 105 -6.05 21.12 -9.15
CA ALA A 105 -5.83 20.53 -7.84
C ALA A 105 -5.84 19.00 -7.91
N TYR A 106 -6.75 18.42 -8.68
CA TYR A 106 -6.79 16.98 -8.94
C TYR A 106 -5.53 16.47 -9.66
N GLY A 107 -5.09 17.15 -10.72
CA GLY A 107 -3.88 16.80 -11.45
C GLY A 107 -2.61 16.87 -10.59
N GLU A 108 -2.49 17.87 -9.72
CA GLU A 108 -1.37 17.95 -8.76
C GLU A 108 -1.43 16.83 -7.72
N ASN A 109 -2.62 16.46 -7.25
CA ASN A 109 -2.79 15.31 -6.35
C ASN A 109 -2.39 13.99 -7.03
N LEU A 110 -2.69 13.81 -8.33
CA LEU A 110 -2.28 12.64 -9.11
C LEU A 110 -0.76 12.56 -9.28
N LYS A 111 -0.07 13.68 -9.53
CA LYS A 111 1.41 13.71 -9.60
C LYS A 111 2.08 13.35 -8.28
N ASN A 112 1.44 13.73 -7.18
CA ASN A 112 1.88 13.40 -5.82
C ASN A 112 1.47 11.99 -5.38
N LEU A 113 0.54 11.36 -6.11
CA LEU A 113 0.19 9.95 -5.97
C LEU A 113 1.36 9.13 -6.57
N LYS A 114 2.26 8.66 -5.71
CA LYS A 114 3.13 7.55 -6.09
C LYS A 114 2.20 6.37 -6.42
N PRO A 115 2.43 5.59 -7.49
CA PRO A 115 1.70 4.34 -7.69
C PRO A 115 2.00 3.45 -6.48
N SER A 116 1.11 3.46 -5.49
CA SER A 116 1.18 2.52 -4.38
C SER A 116 0.77 1.19 -4.97
N VAL A 117 1.75 0.32 -5.15
CA VAL A 117 1.49 -1.10 -5.29
C VAL A 117 0.76 -1.52 -4.01
N GLY A 118 -0.57 -1.56 -4.07
CA GLY A 118 -1.47 -2.11 -3.07
C GLY A 118 -1.29 -1.57 -1.65
N GLU A 119 -1.59 -0.29 -1.39
CA GLU A 119 -1.95 0.09 -0.02
C GLU A 119 -3.32 -0.50 0.29
N VAL A 120 -3.31 -1.67 0.93
CA VAL A 120 -4.51 -2.43 1.27
C VAL A 120 -5.32 -1.64 2.30
N THR A 121 -6.57 -1.33 1.96
CA THR A 121 -7.46 -0.57 2.84
C THR A 121 -8.11 -1.50 3.88
N VAL A 122 -8.17 -1.02 5.12
CA VAL A 122 -8.71 -1.77 6.27
C VAL A 122 -10.26 -1.84 6.24
N GLY A 123 -10.92 -1.12 5.33
CA GLY A 123 -12.38 -1.05 5.25
C GLY A 123 -13.00 -0.36 6.48
N VAL A 124 -12.56 0.87 6.79
CA VAL A 124 -13.04 1.68 7.93
C VAL A 124 -13.08 3.16 7.52
N GLU A 125 -13.93 3.99 8.15
CA GLU A 125 -14.14 5.43 7.88
C GLU A 125 -12.86 6.17 7.41
N PHE A 126 -12.86 6.60 6.15
CA PHE A 126 -11.72 7.22 5.46
C PHE A 126 -11.61 8.73 5.71
N GLY A 127 -12.70 9.37 6.12
CA GLY A 127 -12.69 10.78 6.44
C GLY A 127 -14.08 11.31 6.77
N SER A 128 -14.13 12.33 7.64
CA SER A 128 -15.33 13.10 7.85
C SER A 128 -15.07 14.59 7.72
N ARG A 129 -15.98 15.28 7.05
CA ARG A 129 -15.94 16.73 6.87
C ARG A 129 -17.33 17.28 7.15
N THR A 130 -17.41 18.18 8.12
CA THR A 130 -18.65 18.93 8.36
C THR A 130 -18.71 20.10 7.40
N VAL A 131 -19.74 20.13 6.57
CA VAL A 131 -19.99 21.19 5.60
C VAL A 131 -21.30 21.87 5.97
N ASP A 132 -21.32 23.19 5.93
CA ASP A 132 -22.53 23.98 6.16
C ASP A 132 -23.22 24.19 4.81
N VAL A 133 -24.43 23.63 4.65
CA VAL A 133 -25.22 23.74 3.42
C VAL A 133 -26.58 24.33 3.80
N ASN A 134 -26.89 25.51 3.27
CA ASN A 134 -28.14 26.23 3.52
C ASN A 134 -28.47 26.42 5.02
N GLY A 135 -27.46 26.74 5.83
CA GLY A 135 -27.60 26.97 7.28
C GLY A 135 -27.76 25.70 8.11
N SER A 136 -27.63 24.52 7.49
CA SER A 136 -27.61 23.24 8.17
C SER A 136 -26.19 22.67 8.15
N ARG A 137 -25.63 22.41 9.33
CA ARG A 137 -24.34 21.71 9.47
C ARG A 137 -24.52 20.22 9.20
N ILE A 138 -24.03 19.78 8.04
CA ILE A 138 -24.08 18.39 7.59
C ILE A 138 -22.70 17.77 7.77
N LYS A 139 -22.59 16.72 8.60
CA LYS A 139 -21.36 15.93 8.74
C LYS A 139 -21.31 14.90 7.63
N LEU A 140 -20.47 15.14 6.63
CA LEU A 140 -20.23 14.22 5.52
C LEU A 140 -19.18 13.21 5.94
N GLN A 141 -19.54 11.92 5.98
CA GLN A 141 -18.63 10.83 6.34
C GLN A 141 -18.43 9.91 5.13
N CYS A 142 -17.18 9.65 4.77
CA CYS A 142 -16.81 8.75 3.68
C CYS A 142 -16.38 7.40 4.26
N TRP A 143 -17.05 6.34 3.84
CA TRP A 143 -16.86 4.98 4.32
C TRP A 143 -16.39 4.09 3.17
N ASP A 144 -15.27 3.38 3.37
CA ASP A 144 -14.88 2.27 2.51
C ASP A 144 -15.39 0.98 3.16
N THR A 145 -16.18 0.22 2.41
CA THR A 145 -16.75 -1.06 2.85
C THR A 145 -16.07 -2.25 2.19
N ALA A 146 -15.15 -2.02 1.23
CA ALA A 146 -14.46 -3.04 0.45
C ALA A 146 -13.09 -3.39 1.05
N GLY A 147 -13.01 -3.50 2.38
CA GLY A 147 -11.78 -3.91 3.07
C GLY A 147 -11.43 -5.37 2.79
N GLN A 148 -10.15 -5.68 2.54
CA GLN A 148 -9.71 -7.07 2.32
C GLN A 148 -9.81 -7.92 3.60
N ASP A 149 -10.08 -9.22 3.43
CA ASP A 149 -10.23 -10.23 4.49
C ASP A 149 -9.07 -10.34 5.50
N ARG A 150 -7.87 -9.87 5.13
CA ARG A 150 -6.68 -9.86 6.01
C ARG A 150 -6.86 -9.00 7.28
N PHE A 151 -7.84 -8.10 7.31
CA PHE A 151 -8.16 -7.26 8.47
C PHE A 151 -9.40 -7.72 9.27
N ARG A 152 -9.92 -8.93 9.01
CA ARG A 152 -11.13 -9.50 9.66
C ARG A 152 -11.09 -9.46 11.20
N SER A 153 -9.91 -9.54 11.81
CA SER A 153 -9.73 -9.47 13.27
C SER A 153 -9.97 -8.05 13.84
N ILE A 154 -9.67 -7.01 13.07
CA ILE A 154 -9.88 -5.60 13.43
C ILE A 154 -11.31 -5.18 13.12
N ILE A 155 -11.85 -5.64 11.98
CA ILE A 155 -13.24 -5.43 11.55
C ILE A 155 -14.26 -5.75 12.65
N ARG A 156 -14.08 -6.85 13.40
CA ARG A 156 -14.99 -7.27 14.49
C ARG A 156 -15.16 -6.25 15.62
N SER A 157 -14.17 -5.39 15.89
CA SER A 157 -14.29 -4.37 16.95
C SER A 157 -15.09 -3.14 16.49
N TYR A 158 -15.12 -2.87 15.18
CA TYR A 158 -15.84 -1.73 14.59
C TYR A 158 -17.32 -2.03 14.31
N TYR A 159 -17.70 -3.28 14.02
CA TYR A 159 -19.10 -3.70 13.80
C TYR A 159 -19.86 -4.07 15.08
N ARG A 160 -19.31 -3.81 16.28
CA ARG A 160 -19.93 -4.17 17.56
C ARG A 160 -21.19 -3.32 17.79
N GLY A 161 -22.34 -3.84 17.35
CA GLY A 161 -23.65 -3.17 17.40
C GLY A 161 -24.36 -3.01 16.04
N ALA A 162 -23.75 -3.44 14.92
CA ALA A 162 -24.39 -3.44 13.61
C ALA A 162 -25.06 -4.80 13.33
N ALA A 163 -26.32 -4.80 12.88
CA ALA A 163 -27.05 -6.02 12.51
C ALA A 163 -26.78 -6.36 11.03
N GLY A 164 -26.14 -7.50 10.75
CA GLY A 164 -25.89 -8.00 9.39
C GLY A 164 -25.45 -9.47 9.37
N MET A 165 -26.05 -10.27 8.47
CA MET A 165 -25.95 -11.73 8.40
C MET A 165 -24.90 -12.19 7.37
N GLY A 166 -24.21 -13.29 7.67
CA GLY A 166 -23.09 -13.83 6.90
C GLY A 166 -23.48 -14.70 5.69
N ASP A 167 -22.51 -14.84 4.80
CA ASP A 167 -22.51 -15.70 3.61
C ASP A 167 -23.03 -17.10 3.92
N ASN A 168 -24.18 -17.42 3.37
CA ASN A 168 -24.57 -18.73 2.86
C ASN A 168 -25.94 -18.52 2.22
N ASP A 169 -25.99 -18.41 0.90
CA ASP A 169 -27.06 -18.97 0.07
C ASP A 169 -26.71 -18.78 -1.42
N ALA A 170 -26.64 -19.90 -2.13
CA ALA A 170 -26.37 -19.97 -3.56
C ALA A 170 -27.52 -19.28 -4.33
N VAL A 171 -27.19 -18.26 -5.12
CA VAL A 171 -28.15 -17.57 -6.01
C VAL A 171 -28.01 -18.11 -7.43
N SER A 172 -29.12 -18.63 -7.93
CA SER A 172 -29.32 -19.37 -9.19
C SER A 172 -28.91 -18.59 -10.45
N LEU A 173 -28.20 -19.28 -11.35
CA LEU A 173 -27.63 -18.82 -12.63
C LEU A 173 -28.64 -18.50 -13.76
N GLU A 174 -29.94 -18.42 -13.47
CA GLU A 174 -30.98 -18.33 -14.50
C GLU A 174 -31.22 -16.93 -15.11
N ARG A 175 -30.65 -15.85 -14.53
CA ARG A 175 -30.90 -14.47 -15.01
C ARG A 175 -29.95 -13.95 -16.09
N LEU A 176 -28.98 -14.74 -16.55
CA LEU A 176 -28.00 -14.30 -17.57
C LEU A 176 -28.43 -14.58 -19.02
N ARG A 177 -29.68 -14.97 -19.28
CA ARG A 177 -30.09 -15.52 -20.59
C ARG A 177 -31.01 -14.67 -21.45
N GLU A 178 -31.21 -13.39 -21.15
CA GLU A 178 -31.93 -12.48 -22.05
C GLU A 178 -30.94 -11.65 -22.87
N SER A 179 -30.66 -12.11 -24.09
CA SER A 179 -29.89 -11.39 -25.10
C SER A 179 -30.82 -10.46 -25.90
N PRO A 180 -30.39 -9.24 -26.29
CA PRO A 180 -31.15 -8.40 -27.22
C PRO A 180 -31.07 -8.95 -28.67
N PRO A 181 -32.01 -8.56 -29.55
CA PRO A 181 -32.21 -9.20 -30.84
C PRO A 181 -31.10 -8.89 -31.85
N ALA A 182 -30.86 -9.86 -32.74
CA ALA A 182 -29.85 -9.83 -33.78
C ALA A 182 -30.04 -8.67 -34.77
N GLY A 183 -29.04 -7.80 -34.86
CA GLY A 183 -28.97 -6.74 -35.87
C GLY A 183 -27.57 -6.15 -35.96
N ALA A 184 -26.89 -6.43 -37.08
CA ALA A 184 -25.58 -5.91 -37.52
C ALA A 184 -24.33 -6.37 -36.73
N MET A 185 -23.81 -7.54 -37.09
CA MET A 185 -22.40 -7.90 -36.87
C MET A 185 -21.51 -7.06 -37.79
N PRO A 186 -20.53 -6.29 -37.29
CA PRO A 186 -19.47 -5.77 -38.14
C PRO A 186 -18.51 -6.91 -38.50
N THR A 187 -18.30 -7.11 -39.80
CA THR A 187 -17.32 -8.03 -40.36
C THR A 187 -15.92 -7.65 -39.89
N PHE A 188 -15.28 -8.50 -39.09
CA PHE A 188 -13.91 -8.30 -38.61
C PHE A 188 -12.94 -8.57 -39.78
N GLN A 189 -12.38 -7.53 -40.39
CA GLN A 189 -11.23 -7.68 -41.28
C GLN A 189 -9.99 -7.88 -40.42
N GLY A 190 -9.40 -9.07 -40.55
CA GLY A 190 -8.18 -9.46 -39.86
C GLY A 190 -7.01 -8.53 -40.18
N GLY A 191 -6.38 -8.03 -39.12
CA GLY A 191 -5.16 -7.25 -39.18
C GLY A 191 -4.57 -7.07 -37.78
N SER A 192 -3.58 -7.90 -37.45
CA SER A 192 -2.53 -7.64 -36.45
C SER A 192 -2.94 -6.99 -35.12
N GLN A 193 -3.84 -7.61 -34.35
CA GLN A 193 -4.13 -7.23 -32.96
C GLN A 193 -3.99 -8.38 -31.95
N GLU A 194 -3.40 -9.50 -32.36
CA GLU A 194 -3.14 -10.64 -31.47
C GLU A 194 -1.92 -10.39 -30.56
N GLU A 195 -1.03 -9.45 -30.93
CA GLU A 195 0.18 -9.14 -30.15
C GLU A 195 -0.04 -8.10 -29.02
N ALA A 196 -1.14 -7.34 -29.04
CA ALA A 196 -1.39 -6.30 -28.03
C ALA A 196 -2.11 -6.83 -26.77
N LEU A 197 -2.94 -7.87 -26.92
CA LEU A 197 -3.68 -8.46 -25.79
C LEU A 197 -2.81 -9.38 -24.90
N VAL A 198 -1.66 -9.82 -25.40
CA VAL A 198 -0.70 -10.64 -24.65
C VAL A 198 0.21 -9.78 -23.75
N GLY A 199 0.31 -8.47 -24.01
CA GLY A 199 1.17 -7.55 -23.26
C GLY A 199 0.60 -7.04 -21.93
N VAL A 200 -0.70 -7.21 -21.68
CA VAL A 200 -1.40 -6.70 -20.48
C VAL A 200 -1.88 -7.83 -19.56
N ALA A 201 -1.48 -9.08 -19.84
CA ALA A 201 -1.45 -10.10 -18.81
C ALA A 201 -0.36 -9.71 -17.80
N GLN A 202 -0.73 -8.90 -16.82
CA GLN A 202 0.10 -8.59 -15.66
C GLN A 202 0.48 -9.92 -15.01
N ARG A 203 1.70 -10.38 -15.31
CA ARG A 203 2.25 -11.64 -14.80
C ARG A 203 2.00 -11.69 -13.30
N CYS A 204 1.19 -12.64 -12.87
CA CYS A 204 1.07 -12.94 -11.46
C CYS A 204 2.48 -13.26 -10.95
N THR A 205 2.84 -12.92 -9.71
CA THR A 205 4.15 -13.30 -9.14
C THR A 205 4.34 -14.82 -9.06
N LEU A 206 3.30 -15.60 -9.38
CA LEU A 206 3.35 -17.05 -9.51
C LEU A 206 3.84 -17.52 -10.89
N ASP A 207 3.75 -16.67 -11.92
CA ASP A 207 4.16 -16.99 -13.30
C ASP A 207 5.47 -16.28 -13.70
N GLU A 208 6.00 -15.41 -12.84
CA GLU A 208 7.32 -14.81 -13.04
C GLU A 208 8.42 -15.84 -12.69
N PRO A 209 9.51 -15.92 -13.48
CA PRO A 209 10.60 -16.80 -13.16
C PRO A 209 11.20 -16.43 -11.80
N VAL A 210 11.59 -17.43 -11.01
CA VAL A 210 12.13 -17.24 -9.65
C VAL A 210 13.30 -16.25 -9.60
N SER A 211 14.08 -16.16 -10.69
CA SER A 211 15.16 -15.19 -10.82
C SER A 211 14.67 -13.73 -10.83
N GLU A 212 13.52 -13.43 -11.43
CA GLU A 212 12.93 -12.10 -11.45
C GLU A 212 12.44 -11.71 -10.04
N THR A 213 11.81 -12.64 -9.31
CA THR A 213 11.41 -12.42 -7.91
C THR A 213 12.62 -12.16 -7.02
N ILE A 214 13.66 -13.01 -7.11
CA ILE A 214 14.89 -12.86 -6.31
C ILE A 214 15.60 -11.54 -6.66
N MET A 215 15.70 -11.21 -7.94
CA MET A 215 16.35 -9.98 -8.39
C MET A 215 15.59 -8.74 -7.90
N ARG A 216 14.26 -8.78 -7.89
CA ARG A 216 13.42 -7.69 -7.34
C ARG A 216 13.67 -7.52 -5.85
N ASP A 217 13.67 -8.62 -5.10
CA ASP A 217 13.88 -8.58 -3.66
C ASP A 217 15.31 -8.11 -3.33
N LEU A 218 16.33 -8.58 -4.05
CA LEU A 218 17.71 -8.09 -3.94
C LEU A 218 17.85 -6.60 -4.25
N ARG A 219 17.18 -6.09 -5.30
CA ARG A 219 17.17 -4.65 -5.60
C ARG A 219 16.52 -3.85 -4.47
N SER A 220 15.44 -4.37 -3.89
CA SER A 220 14.78 -3.76 -2.72
C SER A 220 15.73 -3.70 -1.52
N VAL A 221 16.43 -4.80 -1.24
CA VAL A 221 17.47 -4.85 -0.19
C VAL A 221 18.57 -3.83 -0.46
N ALA A 222 19.13 -3.81 -1.67
CA ALA A 222 20.21 -2.89 -2.05
C ALA A 222 19.80 -1.41 -1.91
N GLN A 223 18.57 -1.07 -2.29
CA GLN A 223 18.04 0.29 -2.10
C GLN A 223 17.96 0.66 -0.62
N LYS A 224 17.44 -0.23 0.25
CA LYS A 224 17.35 0.01 1.70
C LYS A 224 18.73 0.11 2.36
N LEU A 225 19.70 -0.70 1.95
CA LEU A 225 21.10 -0.57 2.40
C LEU A 225 21.70 0.79 2.00
N MET A 226 21.46 1.23 0.77
CA MET A 226 21.91 2.55 0.31
C MET A 226 21.29 3.68 1.14
N TYR A 227 20.02 3.57 1.53
CA TYR A 227 19.38 4.54 2.43
C TYR A 227 20.02 4.62 3.81
N VAL A 228 20.45 3.49 4.38
CA VAL A 228 21.16 3.46 5.66
C VAL A 228 22.52 4.14 5.55
N MET A 229 23.23 3.95 4.42
CA MET A 229 24.58 4.50 4.21
C MET A 229 24.58 5.95 3.76
N MET A 230 23.61 6.39 2.96
CA MET A 230 23.55 7.75 2.43
C MET A 230 22.07 8.16 2.26
N PRO A 231 21.48 8.85 3.24
CA PRO A 231 20.12 9.34 3.11
C PRO A 231 20.09 10.53 2.12
N VAL A 232 19.83 10.24 0.85
CA VAL A 232 19.86 11.22 -0.26
C VAL A 232 18.78 12.32 -0.11
N ASN A 233 17.67 12.03 0.59
CA ASN A 233 16.60 13.01 0.83
C ASN A 233 16.07 12.95 2.27
N VAL A 234 16.02 14.11 2.93
CA VAL A 234 15.53 14.26 4.31
C VAL A 234 14.04 13.95 4.43
N ALA A 235 13.25 14.28 3.40
CA ALA A 235 11.80 14.08 3.37
C ALA A 235 11.37 12.60 3.17
N ASP A 236 12.25 11.76 2.63
CA ASP A 236 11.96 10.34 2.34
C ASP A 236 12.52 9.40 3.42
N ARG A 237 13.20 9.93 4.47
CA ARG A 237 13.96 9.13 5.45
C ARG A 237 13.13 7.98 6.01
N GLY A 238 11.91 8.22 6.48
CA GLY A 238 11.12 7.26 7.24
C GLY A 238 10.18 6.33 6.47
N ARG A 239 9.90 6.58 5.18
CA ARG A 239 8.81 5.86 4.46
C ARG A 239 9.27 4.55 3.82
N ARG A 240 10.44 4.50 3.16
CA ARG A 240 10.85 3.30 2.41
C ARG A 240 11.39 2.15 3.28
N LEU A 241 11.90 2.44 4.46
CA LEU A 241 12.23 1.41 5.47
C LEU A 241 11.01 0.96 6.28
N ARG A 242 9.86 1.62 6.10
CA ARG A 242 8.59 1.26 6.75
C ARG A 242 7.93 0.06 6.08
N ASP A 243 8.14 -0.06 4.77
CA ASP A 243 7.79 -1.26 4.01
C ASP A 243 8.64 -2.41 4.54
N TRP A 244 8.01 -3.35 5.21
CA TRP A 244 8.70 -4.43 5.90
C TRP A 244 9.18 -5.47 4.89
N ASP A 245 10.41 -5.95 5.08
CA ASP A 245 10.90 -7.20 4.52
C ASP A 245 11.74 -7.92 5.57
N LEU A 246 11.90 -9.23 5.40
CA LEU A 246 12.73 -10.06 6.27
C LEU A 246 14.02 -10.53 5.60
N TRP A 247 14.14 -10.36 4.27
CA TRP A 247 15.29 -10.84 3.50
C TRP A 247 16.55 -10.03 3.80
N GLY A 248 16.46 -8.70 3.85
CA GLY A 248 17.62 -7.86 4.12
C GLY A 248 18.21 -8.08 5.52
N PRO A 249 17.42 -7.94 6.60
CA PRO A 249 17.87 -8.23 7.96
C PRO A 249 18.46 -9.64 8.08
N LEU A 250 17.83 -10.66 7.48
CA LEU A 250 18.32 -12.03 7.50
C LEU A 250 19.68 -12.15 6.83
N LEU A 251 19.85 -11.59 5.62
CA LEU A 251 21.12 -11.60 4.89
C LEU A 251 22.23 -10.91 5.69
N LEU A 252 21.93 -9.78 6.34
CA LEU A 252 22.89 -9.07 7.19
C LEU A 252 23.26 -9.85 8.46
N CYS A 253 22.29 -10.50 9.08
CA CYS A 253 22.54 -11.38 10.24
C CYS A 253 23.45 -12.54 9.87
N LEU A 254 23.17 -13.19 8.73
CA LEU A 254 23.98 -14.30 8.24
C LEU A 254 25.39 -13.83 7.87
N ALA A 255 25.52 -12.70 7.17
CA ALA A 255 26.82 -12.14 6.83
C ALA A 255 27.66 -11.82 8.08
N LEU A 256 27.05 -11.14 9.07
CA LEU A 256 27.74 -10.82 10.32
C LEU A 256 28.10 -12.08 11.11
N GLY A 257 27.16 -13.03 11.24
CA GLY A 257 27.40 -14.29 11.92
C GLY A 257 28.53 -15.10 11.29
N LEU A 258 28.61 -15.16 9.95
CA LEU A 258 29.69 -15.82 9.23
C LEU A 258 31.03 -15.10 9.42
N ILE A 259 31.05 -13.77 9.37
CA ILE A 259 32.26 -12.97 9.59
C ILE A 259 32.84 -13.19 11.00
N LEU A 260 31.99 -13.24 12.03
CA LEU A 260 32.43 -13.53 13.39
C LEU A 260 32.82 -14.99 13.59
N SER A 261 32.10 -15.91 12.94
CA SER A 261 32.46 -17.34 12.95
C SER A 261 33.84 -17.60 12.34
N TRP A 262 34.19 -16.83 11.31
CA TRP A 262 35.50 -16.92 10.66
C TRP A 262 36.63 -16.35 11.53
N GLN A 263 36.34 -15.32 12.32
CA GLN A 263 37.32 -14.70 13.23
C GLN A 263 37.51 -15.49 14.54
N ALA A 264 36.56 -16.35 14.89
CA ALA A 264 36.63 -17.16 16.10
C ALA A 264 37.84 -18.11 16.12
N ALA A 265 38.46 -18.25 17.29
CA ALA A 265 39.64 -19.09 17.48
C ALA A 265 39.34 -20.60 17.38
N ASP A 266 38.13 -21.02 17.79
CA ASP A 266 37.71 -22.42 17.85
C ASP A 266 36.34 -22.65 17.18
N SER A 267 36.15 -23.84 16.61
CA SER A 267 34.89 -24.24 15.93
C SER A 267 33.65 -24.20 16.85
N THR A 268 33.83 -24.48 18.14
CA THR A 268 32.78 -24.36 19.15
C THR A 268 32.41 -22.90 19.39
N GLN A 269 33.39 -22.01 19.47
CA GLN A 269 33.17 -20.56 19.65
C GLN A 269 32.54 -19.95 18.39
N ALA A 270 32.92 -20.40 17.20
CA ALA A 270 32.31 -19.99 15.95
C ALA A 270 30.80 -20.27 15.93
N SER A 271 30.40 -21.47 16.38
CA SER A 271 28.99 -21.87 16.46
C SER A 271 28.20 -21.00 17.44
N TYR A 272 28.77 -20.68 18.60
CA TYR A 272 28.16 -19.78 19.57
C TYR A 272 28.06 -18.34 19.04
N ALA A 273 29.13 -17.80 18.44
CA ALA A 273 29.12 -16.45 17.86
C ALA A 273 28.06 -16.29 16.77
N PHE A 274 27.89 -17.30 15.91
CA PHE A 274 26.82 -17.34 14.91
C PHE A 274 25.43 -17.30 15.55
N ALA A 275 25.19 -18.17 16.54
CA ALA A 275 23.91 -18.27 17.22
C ALA A 275 23.58 -16.99 18.02
N ASP A 276 24.56 -16.43 18.71
CA ASP A 276 24.42 -15.22 19.52
C ASP A 276 24.00 -14.03 18.68
N ILE A 277 24.51 -13.88 17.44
CA ILE A 277 24.07 -12.80 16.54
C ILE A 277 22.60 -12.99 16.18
N PHE A 278 22.20 -14.21 15.82
CA PHE A 278 20.82 -14.49 15.44
C PHE A 278 19.86 -14.21 16.62
N VAL A 279 20.19 -14.71 17.81
CA VAL A 279 19.40 -14.49 19.03
C VAL A 279 19.36 -13.01 19.37
N THR A 280 20.50 -12.31 19.34
CA THR A 280 20.58 -10.88 19.65
C THR A 280 19.71 -10.06 18.72
N VAL A 281 19.72 -10.33 17.41
CA VAL A 281 18.89 -9.58 16.46
C VAL A 281 17.40 -9.82 16.66
N TRP A 282 16.96 -11.07 16.82
CA TRP A 282 15.55 -11.41 16.98
C TRP A 282 14.99 -10.99 18.34
N VAL A 283 15.67 -11.36 19.43
CA VAL A 283 15.27 -11.01 20.80
C VAL A 283 15.41 -9.51 21.04
N GLY A 284 16.52 -8.92 20.61
CA GLY A 284 16.77 -7.48 20.74
C GLY A 284 15.73 -6.64 20.00
N SER A 285 15.37 -7.03 18.78
CA SER A 285 14.25 -6.38 18.06
C SER A 285 12.93 -6.52 18.81
N GLY A 286 12.66 -7.69 19.40
CA GLY A 286 11.47 -7.92 20.22
C GLY A 286 11.42 -7.04 21.46
N VAL A 287 12.53 -6.88 22.16
CA VAL A 287 12.66 -5.97 23.32
C VAL A 287 12.41 -4.52 22.91
N VAL A 288 12.99 -4.08 21.79
CA VAL A 288 12.77 -2.72 21.26
C VAL A 288 11.31 -2.51 20.87
N THR A 289 10.69 -3.47 20.17
CA THR A 289 9.26 -3.40 19.82
C THR A 289 8.39 -3.35 21.06
N LEU A 290 8.64 -4.21 22.06
CA LEU A 290 7.86 -4.24 23.30
C LEU A 290 7.93 -2.88 24.01
N ASN A 291 9.13 -2.30 24.13
CA ASN A 291 9.30 -0.97 24.70
C ASN A 291 8.55 0.10 23.89
N ALA A 292 8.65 0.08 22.56
CA ALA A 292 7.95 1.02 21.71
C ALA A 292 6.42 0.91 21.85
N VAL A 293 5.88 -0.31 21.94
CA VAL A 293 4.44 -0.57 22.17
C VAL A 293 4.01 -0.08 23.56
N LEU A 294 4.81 -0.32 24.61
CA LEU A 294 4.55 0.15 25.97
C LEU A 294 4.52 1.69 26.06
N LEU A 295 5.33 2.37 25.25
CA LEU A 295 5.35 3.83 25.12
C LEU A 295 4.17 4.37 24.28
N ARG A 296 3.21 3.51 23.88
CA ARG A 296 2.08 3.80 22.97
C ARG A 296 2.52 4.17 21.54
N GLY A 297 3.66 3.67 21.09
CA GLY A 297 4.12 3.80 19.71
C GLY A 297 3.31 2.96 18.73
N LYS A 298 3.22 3.39 17.48
CA LYS A 298 2.50 2.69 16.39
C LYS A 298 3.47 1.84 15.56
N VAL A 299 4.08 0.83 16.16
CA VAL A 299 5.11 0.01 15.50
C VAL A 299 4.75 -1.45 15.52
N SER A 300 4.92 -2.14 14.38
CA SER A 300 4.85 -3.59 14.33
C SER A 300 6.21 -4.22 14.64
N PHE A 301 6.20 -5.47 15.11
CA PHE A 301 7.42 -6.24 15.38
C PHE A 301 8.29 -6.39 14.12
N PHE A 302 7.72 -6.86 13.01
CA PHE A 302 8.47 -7.08 11.77
C PHE A 302 9.05 -5.80 11.17
N GLN A 303 8.35 -4.67 11.32
CA GLN A 303 8.90 -3.37 10.91
C GLN A 303 10.10 -2.96 11.77
N THR A 304 10.09 -3.28 13.06
CA THR A 304 11.23 -3.02 13.96
C THR A 304 12.43 -3.91 13.58
N VAL A 305 12.19 -5.20 13.33
CA VAL A 305 13.22 -6.14 12.85
C VAL A 305 13.82 -5.65 11.52
N CYS A 306 12.97 -5.19 10.60
CA CYS A 306 13.40 -4.62 9.32
C CYS A 306 14.31 -3.40 9.53
N VAL A 307 13.82 -2.37 10.21
CA VAL A 307 14.55 -1.11 10.43
C VAL A 307 15.87 -1.35 11.18
N LEU A 308 15.83 -2.07 12.30
CA LEU A 308 17.04 -2.33 13.09
C LEU A 308 18.02 -3.22 12.33
N GLY A 309 17.53 -4.26 11.66
CA GLY A 309 18.34 -5.19 10.88
C GLY A 309 19.13 -4.48 9.78
N TYR A 310 18.48 -3.63 8.98
CA TYR A 310 19.17 -2.84 7.95
C TYR A 310 20.22 -1.89 8.53
N CYS A 311 19.93 -1.31 9.69
CA CYS A 311 20.87 -0.43 10.37
C CYS A 311 22.08 -1.17 10.94
N ILE A 312 22.12 -2.51 10.95
CA ILE A 312 23.34 -3.29 11.30
C ILE A 312 24.39 -3.20 10.19
N PHE A 313 24.02 -2.86 8.95
CA PHE A 313 24.94 -2.88 7.81
C PHE A 313 26.29 -2.14 8.01
N PRO A 314 26.35 -0.92 8.60
CA PRO A 314 27.61 -0.28 8.94
C PRO A 314 28.50 -1.11 9.88
N LEU A 315 27.91 -1.80 10.87
CA LEU A 315 28.64 -2.72 11.75
C LEU A 315 29.15 -3.95 11.00
N VAL A 316 28.39 -4.47 10.02
CA VAL A 316 28.87 -5.55 9.13
C VAL A 316 30.10 -5.10 8.35
N LEU A 317 30.05 -3.88 7.80
CA LEU A 317 31.19 -3.31 7.08
C LEU A 317 32.40 -3.10 8.00
N SER A 318 32.18 -2.64 9.24
CA SER A 318 33.24 -2.52 10.25
C SER A 318 33.86 -3.88 10.61
N ALA A 319 33.04 -4.92 10.78
CA ALA A 319 33.52 -6.27 11.06
C ALA A 319 34.32 -6.85 9.88
N PHE A 320 33.88 -6.60 8.64
CA PHE A 320 34.60 -6.99 7.44
C PHE A 320 35.95 -6.25 7.30
N CYS A 321 35.98 -4.94 7.52
CA CYS A 321 37.22 -4.16 7.51
C CYS A 321 38.19 -4.61 8.61
N SER A 322 37.68 -4.91 9.80
CA SER A 322 38.47 -5.49 10.91
C SER A 322 39.11 -6.82 10.49
N MET A 323 38.33 -7.70 9.85
CA MET A 323 38.81 -8.98 9.35
C MET A 323 39.96 -8.84 8.35
N LEU A 324 39.94 -7.80 7.52
CA LEU A 324 40.99 -7.57 6.51
C LEU A 324 42.27 -6.93 7.07
N LEU A 325 42.14 -6.08 8.08
CA LEU A 325 43.23 -5.18 8.49
C LEU A 325 44.03 -5.71 9.68
N HIS A 326 43.56 -6.73 10.40
CA HIS A 326 44.27 -7.44 11.49
C HIS A 326 45.03 -6.53 12.49
N ILE A 327 44.54 -5.31 12.72
CA ILE A 327 45.14 -4.29 13.59
C ILE A 327 44.12 -3.91 14.67
N ASP A 328 44.41 -4.25 15.93
CA ASP A 328 43.45 -4.17 17.04
C ASP A 328 42.94 -2.75 17.35
N TRP A 329 43.81 -1.73 17.29
CA TRP A 329 43.38 -0.35 17.55
C TRP A 329 42.48 0.19 16.43
N LEU A 330 42.71 -0.27 15.20
CA LEU A 330 41.93 0.13 14.03
C LEU A 330 40.57 -0.57 14.01
N LYS A 331 40.50 -1.82 14.51
CA LYS A 331 39.25 -2.53 14.79
C LYS A 331 38.35 -1.73 15.73
N LEU A 332 38.89 -1.24 16.85
CA LEU A 332 38.13 -0.40 17.78
C LEU A 332 37.57 0.85 17.09
N LEU A 333 38.39 1.52 16.28
CA LEU A 333 37.97 2.71 15.53
C LEU A 333 36.82 2.41 14.56
N PHE A 334 36.93 1.35 13.75
CA PHE A 334 35.88 0.96 12.81
C PHE A 334 34.60 0.55 13.52
N VAL A 335 34.68 -0.22 14.60
CA VAL A 335 33.49 -0.64 15.35
C VAL A 335 32.79 0.55 15.99
N LEU A 336 33.52 1.51 16.57
CA LEU A 336 32.93 2.73 17.12
C LEU A 336 32.28 3.61 16.03
N ALA A 337 32.92 3.73 14.87
CA ALA A 337 32.35 4.44 13.73
C ALA A 337 31.07 3.75 13.22
N GLY A 338 31.09 2.41 13.09
CA GLY A 338 29.94 1.60 12.72
C GLY A 338 28.79 1.70 13.72
N LEU A 339 29.09 1.60 15.02
CA LEU A 339 28.12 1.77 16.10
C LEU A 339 27.45 3.15 16.04
N GLY A 340 28.24 4.21 15.93
CA GLY A 340 27.73 5.57 15.82
C GLY A 340 26.84 5.75 14.59
N TRP A 341 27.23 5.17 13.45
CA TRP A 341 26.45 5.23 12.23
C TRP A 341 25.13 4.45 12.33
N SER A 342 25.19 3.18 12.75
CA SER A 342 24.05 2.30 12.94
C SER A 342 23.01 2.89 13.90
N ALA A 343 23.47 3.41 15.04
CA ALA A 343 22.61 4.09 15.99
C ALA A 343 21.99 5.34 15.38
N LYS A 344 22.79 6.25 14.79
CA LYS A 344 22.27 7.48 14.17
C LYS A 344 21.25 7.19 13.08
N ALA A 345 21.51 6.20 12.23
CA ALA A 345 20.58 5.78 11.18
C ALA A 345 19.25 5.32 11.79
N SER A 346 19.29 4.42 12.79
CA SER A 346 18.09 3.90 13.45
C SER A 346 17.30 4.94 14.26
N LEU A 347 17.98 5.90 14.90
CA LEU A 347 17.35 6.97 15.68
C LEU A 347 16.42 7.83 14.83
N GLY A 348 16.81 8.08 13.58
CA GLY A 348 15.97 8.82 12.63
C GLY A 348 14.60 8.19 12.42
N PHE A 349 14.47 6.87 12.60
CA PHE A 349 13.22 6.13 12.44
C PHE A 349 12.46 5.98 13.74
N VAL A 350 13.14 5.56 14.81
CA VAL A 350 12.49 5.26 16.09
C VAL A 350 11.91 6.52 16.74
N THR A 351 12.53 7.68 16.51
CA THR A 351 12.00 8.95 17.02
C THR A 351 10.72 9.41 16.33
N GLU A 352 10.38 8.91 15.13
CA GLU A 352 9.08 9.15 14.49
C GLU A 352 7.98 8.22 15.05
N LEU A 353 8.37 7.11 15.68
CA LEU A 353 7.49 6.04 16.13
C LEU A 353 7.01 6.22 17.57
N VAL A 354 7.73 7.02 18.35
CA VAL A 354 7.51 7.27 19.78
C VAL A 354 7.11 8.74 19.98
N PRO A 355 6.17 9.05 20.90
CA PRO A 355 5.81 10.42 21.24
C PRO A 355 7.02 11.31 21.61
N GLU A 356 6.97 12.59 21.23
CA GLU A 356 8.03 13.59 21.45
C GLU A 356 8.51 13.66 22.91
N ASP A 357 7.59 13.52 23.87
CA ASP A 357 7.84 13.58 25.31
C ASP A 357 8.61 12.35 25.85
N LYS A 358 8.71 11.26 25.08
CA LYS A 358 9.29 9.98 25.52
C LYS A 358 10.40 9.46 24.60
N LYS A 359 10.94 10.32 23.73
CA LYS A 359 11.99 9.92 22.77
C LYS A 359 13.18 9.24 23.42
N LEU A 360 13.70 9.77 24.53
CA LEU A 360 14.84 9.18 25.23
C LEU A 360 14.58 7.74 25.71
N LEU A 361 13.38 7.45 26.20
CA LEU A 361 12.97 6.11 26.63
C LEU A 361 12.89 5.12 25.46
N GLY A 362 12.52 5.60 24.27
CA GLY A 362 12.52 4.80 23.04
C GLY A 362 13.93 4.55 22.48
N ILE A 363 14.82 5.53 22.62
CA ILE A 363 16.21 5.48 22.10
C ILE A 363 17.09 4.52 22.92
N TYR A 364 16.90 4.46 24.24
CA TYR A 364 17.75 3.68 25.14
C TYR A 364 17.94 2.19 24.73
N PRO A 365 16.88 1.38 24.52
CA PRO A 365 17.07 -0.03 24.16
C PRO A 365 17.62 -0.21 22.74
N VAL A 366 17.41 0.76 21.84
CA VAL A 366 17.99 0.75 20.50
C VAL A 366 19.51 0.96 20.57
N TRP A 367 19.96 1.87 21.42
CA TRP A 367 21.39 2.07 21.67
C TRP A 367 22.03 0.81 22.29
N LEU A 368 21.38 0.24 23.31
CA LEU A 368 21.84 -0.99 23.97
C LEU A 368 21.96 -2.17 22.99
N PHE A 369 21.00 -2.30 22.07
CA PHE A 369 21.00 -3.29 21.00
C PHE A 369 22.26 -3.22 20.13
N TYR A 370 22.60 -2.05 19.59
CA TYR A 370 23.82 -1.92 18.77
C TYR A 370 25.10 -2.01 19.59
N CYS A 371 25.10 -1.56 20.84
CA CYS A 371 26.23 -1.76 21.73
C CYS A 371 26.52 -3.24 21.97
N ALA A 372 25.49 -4.07 22.14
CA ALA A 372 25.67 -5.52 22.29
C ALA A 372 26.30 -6.15 21.04
N ILE A 373 25.83 -5.80 19.84
CA ILE A 373 26.40 -6.29 18.58
C ILE A 373 27.84 -5.79 18.38
N ALA A 374 28.09 -4.50 18.63
CA ALA A 374 29.43 -3.91 18.55
C ALA A 374 30.40 -4.59 19.53
N TRP A 375 29.94 -4.91 20.74
CA TRP A 375 30.72 -5.65 21.73
C TRP A 375 31.09 -7.05 21.25
N MET A 376 30.16 -7.77 20.64
CA MET A 376 30.44 -9.08 20.04
C MET A 376 31.50 -8.99 18.93
N ILE A 377 31.45 -7.95 18.09
CA ILE A 377 32.47 -7.73 17.06
C ILE A 377 33.84 -7.44 17.68
N LEU A 378 33.90 -6.74 18.81
CA LEU A 378 35.16 -6.48 19.51
C LEU A 378 35.76 -7.75 20.13
N LEU A 379 34.92 -8.67 20.62
CA LEU A 379 35.34 -9.92 21.25
C LEU A 379 35.75 -11.03 20.28
N ALA A 380 35.17 -11.09 19.09
CA ALA A 380 35.55 -12.04 18.03
C ALA A 380 36.90 -11.68 17.43
#